data_AF-A0A946CFA4-F1
#
_entry.id   AF-A0A946CFA4-F1
#
_cell.length_a   1.000
_cell.length_b   1.000
_cell.length_c   1.000
_cell.angle_alpha   90.00
_cell.angle_beta   90.00
_cell.angle_gamma   90.00
#
_symmetry.space_group_name_H-M   'P 1'
#
loop_
_entity.id
_entity.type
_entity.pdbx_description
1 polymer ?
#
loop_
_entity_poly.entity_id
_entity_poly.type
_entity_poly.pdbx_seq_one_letter_code
_entity_poly.pdbx_strand_id
1 'polypeptide(L)'
;FGLGAKRRLFLPVEEAIEFANGNYDILKTIKRDWTRTERMIIKELFDLVERRKFGPAIQLRYDRKALMTPDGQLRITFDTRLMCRSNLLPLEADDQRFEDYIIPANKSIFEVKSIGPVPFWFREYGGEEGLVRRSFSKFCTAMKEVDPVLRSQIGKLKQPAA
;
A
#
# COMPACT_ATOMS: atom_id res chain seq x y z
N PHE A 1 -2.19 -11.73 -18.90
CA PHE A 1 -2.19 -11.16 -17.54
C PHE A 1 -0.98 -11.69 -16.80
N GLY A 2 0.00 -10.83 -16.47
CA GLY A 2 1.16 -11.26 -15.68
C GLY A 2 0.76 -11.55 -14.25
N LEU A 3 1.18 -12.69 -13.70
CA LEU A 3 1.09 -12.96 -12.27
C LEU A 3 1.98 -11.95 -11.54
N GLY A 4 1.38 -10.98 -10.86
CA GLY A 4 2.15 -10.02 -10.06
C GLY A 4 2.84 -10.72 -8.89
N ALA A 5 4.16 -10.62 -8.80
CA ALA A 5 4.94 -11.15 -7.68
C ALA A 5 5.17 -10.06 -6.62
N LYS A 6 4.82 -10.32 -5.36
CA LYS A 6 5.15 -9.45 -4.23
C LYS A 6 6.35 -10.01 -3.48
N ARG A 7 7.48 -9.29 -3.53
CA ARG A 7 8.72 -9.62 -2.78
C ARG A 7 9.01 -8.52 -1.75
N ARG A 8 9.72 -8.87 -0.68
CA ARG A 8 10.05 -7.96 0.42
C ARG A 8 11.47 -8.23 0.88
N LEU A 9 12.16 -7.16 1.26
CA LEU A 9 13.43 -7.20 1.96
C LEU A 9 13.17 -6.64 3.36
N PHE A 10 13.60 -7.34 4.41
CA PHE A 10 13.46 -6.86 5.79
C PHE A 10 14.72 -6.10 6.18
N LEU A 11 14.55 -4.88 6.67
CA LEU A 11 15.61 -3.96 7.05
C LEU A 11 15.19 -3.17 8.31
N PRO A 12 16.13 -2.68 9.11
CA PRO A 12 15.88 -1.57 10.04
C PRO A 12 15.25 -0.39 9.31
N VAL A 13 14.36 0.34 10.00
CA VAL A 13 13.56 1.43 9.39
C VAL A 13 14.49 2.54 8.88
N GLU A 14 15.52 2.87 9.65
CA GLU A 14 16.50 3.90 9.36
C GLU A 14 17.23 3.60 8.05
N GLU A 15 17.70 2.36 7.87
CA GLU A 15 18.39 1.93 6.66
C GLU A 15 17.48 1.91 5.43
N ALA A 16 16.22 1.51 5.62
CA ALA A 16 15.24 1.52 4.54
C ALA A 16 14.93 2.95 4.06
N ILE A 17 14.84 3.91 5.00
CA ILE A 17 14.65 5.33 4.70
C ILE A 17 15.88 5.90 3.99
N GLU A 18 17.09 5.67 4.53
CA GLU A 18 18.35 6.09 3.92
C GLU A 18 18.49 5.58 2.49
N PHE A 19 18.25 4.29 2.28
CA PHE A 19 18.28 3.68 0.96
C PHE A 19 17.26 4.34 0.01
N ALA A 20 16.02 4.55 0.47
CA ALA A 20 14.97 5.18 -0.33
C ALA A 20 15.28 6.66 -0.68
N ASN A 21 16.03 7.35 0.18
CA ASN A 21 16.49 8.72 -0.04
C ASN A 21 17.74 8.82 -0.93
N GLY A 22 18.25 7.69 -1.43
CA GLY A 22 19.35 7.63 -2.38
C GLY A 22 20.72 7.32 -1.76
N ASN A 23 20.79 7.03 -0.46
CA ASN A 23 22.01 6.51 0.15
C ASN A 23 22.12 5.00 -0.11
N TYR A 24 22.54 4.64 -1.32
CA TYR A 24 22.53 3.26 -1.78
C TYR A 24 23.63 2.39 -1.15
N ASP A 25 24.65 3.02 -0.58
CA ASP A 25 25.80 2.31 -0.01
C ASP A 25 25.48 1.64 1.32
N ILE A 26 24.37 2.02 1.98
CA ILE A 26 23.92 1.40 3.23
C ILE A 26 23.74 -0.12 3.12
N LEU A 27 23.28 -0.61 1.96
CA LEU A 27 23.09 -2.04 1.71
C LEU A 27 24.35 -2.76 1.21
N LYS A 28 25.40 -2.02 0.80
CA LYS A 28 26.69 -2.57 0.36
C LYS A 28 27.71 -2.65 1.50
N THR A 29 27.70 -1.63 2.35
CA THR A 29 28.70 -1.41 3.42
C THR A 29 28.41 -2.28 4.64
N ILE A 30 27.15 -2.47 4.99
CA ILE A 30 26.75 -3.33 6.10
C ILE A 30 26.81 -4.78 5.65
N LYS A 31 27.82 -5.53 6.12
CA LYS A 31 27.97 -6.95 5.81
C LYS A 31 26.82 -7.76 6.42
N ARG A 32 26.06 -8.42 5.55
CA ARG A 32 24.98 -9.36 5.90
C ARG A 32 25.04 -10.57 4.99
N ASP A 33 24.72 -11.73 5.55
CA ASP A 33 24.54 -12.95 4.78
C ASP A 33 23.17 -12.95 4.10
N TRP A 34 23.10 -12.22 2.99
CA TRP A 34 21.92 -12.22 2.14
C TRP A 34 21.73 -13.58 1.47
N THR A 35 20.50 -14.06 1.42
CA THR A 35 20.12 -15.18 0.55
C THR A 35 20.23 -14.79 -0.92
N ARG A 36 20.22 -15.78 -1.82
CA ARG A 36 20.17 -15.52 -3.28
C ARG A 36 18.96 -14.65 -3.66
N THR A 37 17.80 -14.92 -3.06
CA THR A 37 16.55 -14.18 -3.32
C THR A 37 16.66 -12.73 -2.88
N GLU A 38 17.23 -12.47 -1.70
CA GLU A 38 17.41 -11.11 -1.20
C GLU A 38 18.38 -10.33 -2.07
N ARG A 39 19.49 -10.93 -2.54
CA ARG A 39 20.40 -10.28 -3.50
C ARG A 39 19.69 -9.87 -4.80
N MET A 40 18.75 -10.68 -5.28
CA MET A 40 17.95 -10.33 -6.46
C MET A 40 17.00 -9.15 -6.18
N ILE A 41 16.33 -9.16 -5.03
CA ILE A 41 15.45 -8.05 -4.61
C ILE A 41 16.27 -6.76 -4.47
N ILE A 42 17.42 -6.83 -3.81
CA ILE A 42 18.34 -5.71 -3.63
C ILE A 42 18.74 -5.13 -4.99
N LYS A 43 19.17 -5.96 -5.94
CA LYS A 43 19.53 -5.52 -7.30
C LYS A 43 18.39 -4.77 -8.00
N GLU A 44 17.15 -5.23 -7.86
CA GLU A 44 15.98 -4.56 -8.42
C GLU A 44 15.64 -3.25 -7.69
N LEU A 45 15.84 -3.20 -6.37
CA LEU A 45 15.69 -1.97 -5.61
C LEU A 45 16.71 -0.91 -6.03
N PHE A 46 17.98 -1.30 -6.24
CA PHE A 46 19.00 -0.41 -6.81
C PHE A 46 18.56 0.16 -8.16
N ASP A 47 18.01 -0.69 -9.03
CA ASP A 47 17.48 -0.26 -10.33
C ASP A 47 16.44 0.86 -10.22
N LEU A 48 15.50 0.71 -9.29
CA LEU A 48 14.40 1.64 -9.07
C LEU A 48 14.90 2.98 -8.50
N VAL A 49 15.74 2.94 -7.47
CA VAL A 49 16.14 4.16 -6.75
C VAL A 49 17.34 4.84 -7.44
N GLU A 50 18.35 4.10 -7.90
CA GLU A 50 19.57 4.67 -8.50
C GLU A 50 19.37 5.05 -9.98
N ARG A 51 18.87 4.12 -10.80
CA ARG A 51 18.72 4.35 -12.24
C ARG A 51 17.46 5.11 -12.57
N ARG A 52 16.33 4.74 -11.97
CA ARG A 52 15.03 5.37 -12.27
C ARG A 52 14.68 6.55 -11.36
N LYS A 53 15.54 6.85 -10.37
CA LYS A 53 15.39 8.01 -9.46
C LYS A 53 14.07 8.01 -8.68
N PHE A 54 13.59 6.83 -8.30
CA PHE A 54 12.42 6.73 -7.44
C PHE A 54 12.79 7.17 -6.03
N GLY A 55 11.87 7.85 -5.35
CA GLY A 55 12.03 8.25 -3.95
C GLY A 55 10.69 8.17 -3.21
N PRO A 56 10.69 8.41 -1.88
CA PRO A 56 9.46 8.47 -1.12
C PRO A 56 8.55 9.57 -1.66
N ALA A 57 7.29 9.24 -1.94
CA ALA A 57 6.32 10.19 -2.49
C ALA A 57 5.20 10.54 -1.49
N ILE A 58 4.80 9.57 -0.68
CA ILE A 58 3.66 9.70 0.23
C ILE A 58 3.79 8.69 1.37
N GLN A 59 3.33 9.06 2.55
CA GLN A 59 3.20 8.16 3.69
C GLN A 59 1.73 7.81 3.89
N LEU A 60 1.44 6.54 4.17
CA LEU A 60 0.09 6.00 4.35
C LEU A 60 -0.07 5.44 5.76
N ARG A 61 -1.22 5.66 6.38
CA ARG A 61 -1.59 5.12 7.68
C ARG A 61 -2.98 4.51 7.63
N TYR A 62 -3.18 3.41 8.35
CA TYR A 62 -4.48 2.78 8.57
C TYR A 62 -4.39 1.81 9.73
N ASP A 63 -5.51 1.58 10.40
CA ASP A 63 -5.62 0.50 11.38
C ASP A 63 -6.16 -0.74 10.68
N ARG A 64 -5.53 -1.89 10.92
CA ARG A 64 -5.94 -3.16 10.31
C ARG A 64 -6.50 -4.11 11.35
N LYS A 65 -7.75 -4.54 11.14
CA LYS A 65 -8.31 -5.73 11.77
C LYS A 65 -8.27 -6.88 10.77
N ALA A 66 -7.58 -7.97 11.12
CA ALA A 66 -7.51 -9.17 10.29
C ALA A 66 -8.26 -10.33 10.95
N LEU A 67 -9.08 -11.02 10.17
CA LEU A 67 -9.85 -12.20 10.56
C LEU A 67 -9.51 -13.33 9.58
N MET A 68 -9.49 -14.56 10.10
CA MET A 68 -9.22 -15.75 9.31
C MET A 68 -10.06 -16.91 9.83
N THR A 69 -10.59 -17.73 8.94
CA THR A 69 -11.26 -18.97 9.32
C THR A 69 -10.25 -19.97 9.91
N PRO A 70 -10.68 -20.90 10.77
CA PRO A 70 -9.78 -21.89 11.38
C PRO A 70 -9.00 -22.73 10.36
N ASP A 71 -9.62 -23.01 9.21
CA ASP A 71 -9.00 -23.76 8.10
C ASP A 71 -8.08 -22.90 7.21
N GLY A 72 -7.97 -21.59 7.47
CA GLY A 72 -7.16 -20.65 6.70
C GLY A 72 -7.66 -20.37 5.28
N GLN A 73 -8.81 -20.92 4.88
CA GLN A 73 -9.31 -20.79 3.50
C GLN A 73 -9.89 -19.41 3.20
N LEU A 74 -10.44 -18.72 4.20
CA LEU A 74 -10.98 -17.37 4.06
C LEU A 74 -10.24 -16.42 5.00
N ARG A 75 -9.73 -15.33 4.43
CA ARG A 75 -9.13 -14.22 5.16
C ARG A 75 -9.86 -12.93 4.82
N ILE A 76 -10.27 -12.22 5.86
CA ILE A 76 -10.95 -10.93 5.76
C ILE A 76 -10.09 -9.89 6.47
N THR A 77 -9.94 -8.71 5.87
CA THR A 77 -9.32 -7.57 6.55
C THR A 77 -10.17 -6.32 6.41
N PHE A 78 -10.25 -5.57 7.50
CA PHE A 78 -10.79 -4.22 7.53
C PHE A 78 -9.65 -3.24 7.73
N ASP A 79 -9.46 -2.34 6.78
CA ASP A 79 -8.56 -1.20 6.94
C ASP A 79 -9.39 0.06 7.20
N THR A 80 -9.32 0.57 8.43
CA THR A 80 -10.02 1.78 8.90
C THR A 80 -9.05 2.95 9.08
N ARG A 81 -9.59 4.16 9.20
CA ARG A 81 -8.80 5.41 9.32
C ARG A 81 -7.68 5.46 8.26
N LEU A 82 -8.03 5.17 7.01
CA LEU A 82 -7.07 5.15 5.92
C LEU A 82 -6.72 6.59 5.51
N MET A 83 -5.54 7.02 5.93
CA MET A 83 -5.06 8.39 5.82
C MET A 83 -3.71 8.44 5.08
N CYS A 84 -3.36 9.62 4.60
CA CYS A 84 -2.08 9.91 3.98
C CYS A 84 -1.52 11.27 4.39
N ARG A 85 -0.24 11.47 4.08
CA ARG A 85 0.42 12.77 4.09
C ARG A 85 1.49 12.81 3.01
N SER A 86 1.61 13.95 2.33
CA SER A 86 2.69 14.23 1.38
C SER A 86 3.91 14.86 2.07
N ASN A 87 3.72 15.53 3.21
CA ASN A 87 4.81 15.98 4.07
C ASN A 87 5.47 14.77 4.75
N LEU A 88 6.65 14.39 4.27
CA LEU A 88 7.39 13.22 4.73
C LEU A 88 8.06 13.49 6.08
N LEU A 89 7.39 13.11 7.16
CA LEU A 89 7.97 13.16 8.50
C LEU A 89 8.73 11.86 8.81
N PRO A 90 9.66 11.86 9.79
CA PRO A 90 10.25 10.64 10.32
C PRO A 90 9.19 9.59 10.67
N LEU A 91 9.48 8.32 10.37
CA LEU A 91 8.55 7.23 10.67
C LEU A 91 8.66 6.87 12.16
N GLU A 92 7.60 7.15 12.90
CA GLU A 92 7.47 6.79 14.30
C GLU A 92 6.39 5.73 14.49
N ALA A 93 6.58 4.86 15.48
CA ALA A 93 5.56 3.88 15.84
C ALA A 93 4.29 4.60 16.32
N ASP A 94 3.14 4.18 15.78
CA ASP A 94 1.84 4.76 16.07
C ASP A 94 1.70 6.29 15.86
N ASP A 95 2.45 6.86 14.91
CA ASP A 95 2.37 8.28 14.56
C ASP A 95 0.96 8.69 14.10
N GLN A 96 0.32 9.63 14.81
CA GLN A 96 -1.01 10.13 14.50
C GLN A 96 -1.01 11.40 13.63
N ARG A 97 0.16 11.94 13.26
CA ARG A 97 0.29 13.18 12.47
C ARG A 97 -0.04 12.95 10.99
N PHE A 98 -1.32 12.68 10.72
CA PHE A 98 -1.90 12.46 9.40
C PHE A 98 -3.22 13.24 9.31
N GLU A 99 -3.38 14.03 8.25
CA GLU A 99 -4.50 14.97 8.13
C GLU A 99 -5.46 14.59 7.01
N ASP A 100 -4.94 13.99 5.92
CA ASP A 100 -5.72 13.70 4.73
C ASP A 100 -6.31 12.29 4.77
N TYR A 101 -7.64 12.19 4.73
CA TYR A 101 -8.35 10.93 4.57
C TYR A 101 -8.38 10.49 3.10
N ILE A 102 -7.99 9.24 2.82
CA ILE A 102 -8.06 8.64 1.46
C ILE A 102 -9.48 8.14 1.15
N ILE A 103 -10.22 7.75 2.19
CA ILE A 103 -11.64 7.43 2.14
C ILE A 103 -12.33 8.10 3.33
N PRO A 104 -13.64 8.38 3.27
CA PRO A 104 -14.38 8.96 4.40
C PRO A 104 -14.10 8.22 5.72
N ALA A 105 -13.96 8.97 6.82
CA ALA A 105 -13.56 8.43 8.12
C ALA A 105 -14.50 7.33 8.66
N ASN A 106 -15.78 7.36 8.24
CA ASN A 106 -16.80 6.37 8.58
C ASN A 106 -16.81 5.14 7.65
N LYS A 107 -15.84 5.00 6.76
CA LYS A 107 -15.72 3.87 5.82
C LYS A 107 -14.46 3.07 6.08
N SER A 108 -14.49 1.81 5.67
CA SER A 108 -13.35 0.90 5.70
C SER A 108 -13.10 0.26 4.34
N ILE A 109 -11.85 -0.09 4.05
CA ILE A 109 -11.56 -1.04 2.98
C ILE A 109 -11.80 -2.45 3.51
N PHE A 110 -12.81 -3.11 2.95
CA PHE A 110 -13.12 -4.50 3.22
C PHE A 110 -12.49 -5.38 2.14
N GLU A 111 -11.43 -6.10 2.49
CA GLU A 111 -10.73 -7.00 1.58
C GLU A 111 -11.01 -8.46 1.97
N VAL A 112 -11.42 -9.26 0.99
CA VAL A 112 -11.73 -10.68 1.13
C VAL A 112 -10.77 -11.47 0.27
N LYS A 113 -10.11 -12.47 0.85
CA LYS A 113 -9.19 -13.38 0.19
C LYS A 113 -9.61 -14.81 0.49
N SER A 114 -9.88 -15.59 -0.55
CA SER A 114 -10.21 -17.00 -0.41
C SER A 114 -9.25 -17.88 -1.20
N ILE A 115 -8.94 -19.07 -0.67
CA ILE A 115 -8.37 -20.17 -1.43
C ILE A 115 -9.55 -20.92 -2.05
N GLY A 116 -9.75 -20.76 -3.35
CA GLY A 116 -10.92 -21.32 -4.03
C GLY A 116 -12.20 -20.47 -3.85
N PRO A 117 -13.39 -21.07 -3.97
CA PRO A 117 -14.65 -20.36 -3.89
C PRO A 117 -14.87 -19.72 -2.51
N VAL A 118 -15.38 -18.49 -2.50
CA VAL A 118 -15.83 -17.84 -1.27
C VAL A 118 -16.98 -18.65 -0.64
N PRO A 119 -16.99 -18.89 0.69
CA PRO A 119 -18.03 -19.65 1.38
C PRO A 119 -19.45 -19.13 1.11
N PHE A 120 -20.44 -20.03 1.12
CA PHE A 120 -21.83 -19.69 0.79
C PHE A 120 -22.41 -18.63 1.73
N TRP A 121 -22.25 -18.80 3.05
CA TRP A 121 -22.71 -17.83 4.06
C TRP A 121 -22.20 -16.41 3.80
N PHE A 122 -20.98 -16.28 3.27
CA PHE A 122 -20.38 -14.99 2.98
C PHE A 122 -21.01 -14.35 1.73
N ARG A 123 -21.40 -15.17 0.74
CA ARG A 123 -22.10 -14.68 -0.45
C ARG A 123 -23.49 -14.18 -0.10
N GLU A 124 -24.20 -14.88 0.78
CA GLU A 124 -25.50 -14.44 1.30
C GLU A 124 -25.36 -13.11 2.02
N TYR A 125 -24.44 -13.03 3.00
CA TYR A 125 -24.14 -11.77 3.70
C TYR A 125 -23.77 -10.63 2.74
N GLY A 126 -22.91 -10.90 1.75
CA GLY A 126 -22.54 -9.91 0.76
C GLY A 126 -23.71 -9.45 -0.12
N GLY A 127 -24.69 -10.31 -0.37
CA GLY A 127 -25.92 -9.96 -1.08
C GLY A 127 -26.85 -9.10 -0.23
N GLU A 128 -27.06 -9.47 1.03
CA GLU A 128 -27.90 -8.75 2.00
C GLU A 128 -27.39 -7.32 2.25
N GLU A 129 -26.07 -7.18 2.41
CA GLU A 129 -25.41 -5.88 2.65
C GLU A 129 -25.14 -5.09 1.35
N GLY A 130 -25.55 -5.61 0.19
CA GLY A 130 -25.35 -4.96 -1.11
C GLY A 130 -23.87 -4.73 -1.46
N LEU A 131 -22.98 -5.64 -1.06
CA LEU A 131 -21.54 -5.50 -1.26
C LEU A 131 -21.18 -5.68 -2.73
N VAL A 132 -20.59 -4.63 -3.32
CA VAL A 132 -20.11 -4.66 -4.70
C VAL A 132 -18.59 -4.74 -4.72
N ARG A 133 -18.05 -5.70 -5.49
CA ARG A 133 -16.61 -5.81 -5.70
C ARG A 133 -16.09 -4.59 -6.45
N ARG A 134 -15.07 -3.92 -5.90
CA ARG A 134 -14.36 -2.82 -6.56
C ARG A 134 -12.85 -3.04 -6.48
N SER A 135 -12.14 -2.65 -7.54
CA SER A 135 -10.68 -2.50 -7.47
C SER A 135 -10.35 -1.24 -6.68
N PHE A 136 -9.37 -1.33 -5.78
CA PHE A 136 -8.93 -0.20 -4.98
C PHE A 136 -7.43 -0.28 -4.72
N SER A 137 -6.71 0.82 -4.98
CA SER A 137 -5.30 0.97 -4.67
C SER A 137 -5.13 2.11 -3.68
N LYS A 138 -4.63 1.81 -2.47
CA LYS A 138 -4.40 2.83 -1.43
C LYS A 138 -3.47 3.94 -1.95
N PHE A 139 -2.36 3.55 -2.57
CA PHE A 139 -1.38 4.49 -3.13
C PHE A 139 -1.98 5.34 -4.24
N CYS A 140 -2.61 4.73 -5.26
CA CYS A 140 -3.16 5.50 -6.38
C CYS A 140 -4.29 6.42 -5.93
N THR A 141 -5.14 6.00 -5.00
CA THR A 141 -6.21 6.86 -4.46
C THR A 141 -5.61 8.00 -3.64
N ALA A 142 -4.63 7.72 -2.78
CA ALA A 142 -3.98 8.76 -1.98
C ALA A 142 -3.28 9.81 -2.85
N MET A 143 -2.56 9.39 -3.90
CA MET A 143 -1.95 10.31 -4.86
C MET A 143 -2.98 11.23 -5.53
N LYS A 144 -4.20 10.78 -5.78
CA LYS A 144 -5.26 11.64 -6.35
C LYS A 144 -5.75 12.72 -5.38
N GLU A 145 -5.67 12.46 -4.08
CA GLU A 145 -6.06 13.42 -3.05
C GLU A 145 -4.99 14.49 -2.84
N VAL A 146 -3.71 14.08 -2.81
CA VAL A 146 -2.60 14.96 -2.41
C VAL A 146 -1.83 15.60 -3.57
N ASP A 147 -1.82 15.01 -4.77
CA ASP A 147 -1.07 15.56 -5.90
C ASP A 147 -1.92 16.62 -6.63
N PRO A 148 -1.51 17.91 -6.62
CA PRO A 148 -2.30 18.99 -7.20
C PRO A 148 -2.43 18.88 -8.72
N VAL A 149 -1.45 18.30 -9.40
CA VAL A 149 -1.47 18.09 -10.86
C VAL A 149 -2.44 16.98 -11.21
N LEU A 150 -2.36 15.83 -10.54
CA LEU A 150 -3.31 14.73 -10.74
C LEU A 150 -4.74 15.16 -10.39
N ARG A 151 -4.91 15.91 -9.29
CA ARG A 151 -6.21 16.43 -8.87
C ARG A 151 -6.79 17.39 -9.91
N SER A 152 -5.97 18.30 -10.46
CA SER A 152 -6.36 19.21 -11.54
C SER A 152 -6.75 18.45 -12.83
N GLN A 153 -5.96 17.47 -13.25
CA GLN A 153 -6.23 16.65 -14.42
C GLN A 153 -7.54 15.85 -14.28
N ILE A 154 -7.80 15.27 -13.10
CA ILE A 154 -9.04 14.53 -12.81
C ILE A 154 -10.24 15.47 -12.74
N GLY A 155 -10.07 16.67 -12.17
CA GLY A 155 -11.12 17.70 -12.14
C GLY A 155 -11.57 18.11 -13.54
N LYS A 156 -10.62 18.31 -14.46
CA LYS A 156 -10.90 18.62 -15.87
C LYS A 156 -11.63 17.48 -16.60
N LEU A 157 -11.31 16.22 -16.31
CA LEU A 157 -11.98 15.05 -16.90
C LEU A 157 -13.43 14.84 -16.42
N LYS A 158 -13.80 15.42 -15.26
CA LYS A 158 -15.16 15.33 -14.70
C LYS A 158 -16.09 16.47 -15.14
N GLN A 159 -15.57 17.49 -15.80
CA GLN A 159 -16.41 18.48 -16.49
C GLN A 159 -16.79 17.90 -17.85
N PRO A 160 -18.07 17.66 -18.15
CA PRO A 160 -18.46 17.29 -19.51
C PRO A 160 -18.01 18.41 -20.45
N ALA A 161 -17.49 18.05 -21.62
CA ALA A 161 -17.25 19.00 -22.69
C ALA A 161 -18.56 19.78 -22.92
N ALA A 162 -18.48 21.10 -22.77
CA ALA A 162 -19.57 22.02 -23.06
C ALA A 162 -19.94 21.97 -24.54
#